data_AF-A0A5C8WME8-F1
#
_entry.id   AF-A0A5C8WME8-F1
#
_cell.length_a   1.000
_cell.length_b   1.000
_cell.length_c   1.000
_cell.angle_alpha   90.00
_cell.angle_beta   90.00
_cell.angle_gamma   90.00
#
_symmetry.space_group_name_H-M   'P 1'
#
loop_
_entity.id
_entity.type
_entity.pdbx_description
1 polymer ?
#
loop_
_entity_poly.entity_id
_entity_poly.type
_entity_poly.pdbx_seq_one_letter_code
_entity_poly.pdbx_strand_id
1 'polypeptide(L)'
;MPPGDARPDRVALVSAHAAAPPAETGFDDTVLLARELLGAPAAFLALADGAGLQVAAQLGIAAPGGRAPARLIERGGLCQEHVEQGESGILSDLGGAGPRPFRFLAALRLESRAGVPLGTLCVLDDAPRAGLTPGQEAGLHALGRRTVGLLEARAALDRREARLARQRQALEASASTTVRLGESALLMRLAVEATGIGIWDYDPVADHLDCDVAARRLLGIGAAQPASLARSFLRTIHADDRARAAADLRASLDPAGDGRFGGDYRLARDDGAARWVAICGRPVLAGGRANRIVGSVRDVTARKAAALASEAVRERYRLIARATSDAIRDWDLVADAVTWNEALQTAYGWDPAGAAATGAWWLAQVHPADRDRVEAALVAAIRGGGDAWSLEYRFLRADGRHAEVLDRGYVIRAPDGTPLRMVGAMLDLTERNRVAADFRAIFEGANVGIVQIDPHTLEALSVNAKLCAIWGAPAAAIVGRSVARWTPPEDATERDALHRRLAAGEVMRETLEKRYRRADGRIIWGRVNLVSQALGDRLQITAMIEDITLERTTEARHRALIALGDALRDASGRSEAIAAAAAILGATLGAMRAGYGDVDVAAGLFRVESAWTAPGIRQAKTLPPGPLPLGPL
;
A
#
# COMPACT_ATOMS: atom_id res chain seq x y z
N MET A 1 -15.80 -15.25 84.58
CA MET A 1 -14.51 -14.98 85.23
C MET A 1 -14.12 -16.16 86.10
N PRO A 2 -13.06 -16.88 85.72
CA PRO A 2 -12.13 -17.54 86.63
C PRO A 2 -10.70 -16.96 86.46
N PRO A 3 -9.78 -17.21 87.41
CA PRO A 3 -8.56 -16.43 87.64
C PRO A 3 -7.49 -16.78 86.58
N GLY A 4 -6.59 -15.92 86.12
CA GLY A 4 -6.04 -14.70 86.70
C GLY A 4 -4.51 -14.79 86.57
N ASP A 5 -3.98 -14.19 85.51
CA ASP A 5 -2.57 -13.82 85.28
C ASP A 5 -1.45 -14.88 85.40
N ALA A 6 -1.30 -15.70 84.35
CA ALA A 6 0.05 -16.11 83.94
C ALA A 6 0.68 -14.94 83.17
N ARG A 7 1.48 -14.10 83.86
CA ARG A 7 2.21 -13.00 83.21
C ARG A 7 2.95 -13.53 81.95
N PRO A 8 2.87 -12.86 80.79
CA PRO A 8 3.57 -13.28 79.57
C PRO A 8 5.09 -13.42 79.77
N ASP A 9 5.66 -12.74 80.78
CA ASP A 9 7.05 -12.89 81.20
C ASP A 9 7.40 -14.28 81.76
N ARG A 10 6.44 -15.00 82.39
CA ARG A 10 6.69 -16.29 83.04
C ARG A 10 6.73 -17.44 82.02
N VAL A 11 5.86 -17.38 81.00
CA VAL A 11 5.82 -18.36 79.91
C VAL A 11 6.97 -18.12 78.92
N ALA A 12 7.32 -16.87 78.60
CA ALA A 12 8.41 -16.56 77.68
C ALA A 12 9.80 -16.93 78.23
N LEU A 13 10.02 -16.85 79.55
CA LEU A 13 11.31 -17.22 80.15
C LEU A 13 11.56 -18.74 80.13
N VAL A 14 10.50 -19.54 80.29
CA VAL A 14 10.63 -20.99 80.49
C VAL A 14 10.39 -21.78 79.20
N SER A 15 9.53 -21.31 78.30
CA SER A 15 9.34 -21.95 76.99
C SER A 15 10.60 -21.95 76.11
N ALA A 16 11.56 -21.04 76.38
CA ALA A 16 12.88 -21.05 75.76
C ALA A 16 13.85 -22.10 76.37
N HIS A 17 13.59 -22.58 77.59
CA HIS A 17 14.51 -23.44 78.36
C HIS A 17 14.16 -24.93 78.33
N ALA A 18 12.92 -25.31 78.02
CA ALA A 18 12.49 -26.73 77.98
C ALA A 18 13.00 -27.51 76.74
N ALA A 19 13.66 -26.84 75.78
CA ALA A 19 14.05 -27.41 74.48
C ALA A 19 15.56 -27.66 74.30
N ALA A 20 16.40 -27.32 75.29
CA ALA A 20 17.86 -27.54 75.20
C ALA A 20 18.27 -28.88 75.84
N PRO A 21 19.17 -29.67 75.23
CA PRO A 21 19.63 -30.92 75.81
C PRO A 21 20.36 -30.68 77.15
N PRO A 22 20.24 -31.60 78.14
CA PRO A 22 20.70 -31.39 79.52
C PRO A 22 22.17 -30.98 79.68
N ALA A 23 23.03 -31.44 78.76
CA ALA A 23 24.49 -31.35 78.88
C ALA A 23 25.13 -29.96 78.69
N GLU A 24 24.38 -28.91 78.30
CA GLU A 24 24.94 -27.59 77.94
C GLU A 24 24.50 -26.41 78.84
N THR A 25 23.97 -26.67 80.04
CA THR A 25 23.28 -25.63 80.83
C THR A 25 24.03 -25.14 82.08
N GLY A 26 25.08 -25.85 82.52
CA GLY A 26 25.77 -25.55 83.78
C GLY A 26 24.91 -25.78 85.04
N PHE A 27 23.70 -26.31 84.89
CA PHE A 27 22.81 -26.64 86.00
C PHE A 27 23.27 -27.88 86.77
N ASP A 28 23.96 -28.81 86.10
CA ASP A 28 24.57 -29.96 86.76
C ASP A 28 25.60 -29.53 87.82
N ASP A 29 26.39 -28.47 87.55
CA ASP A 29 27.32 -27.90 88.52
C ASP A 29 26.59 -27.28 89.72
N THR A 30 25.47 -26.58 89.49
CA THR A 30 24.65 -26.03 90.59
C THR A 30 24.14 -27.15 91.50
N VAL A 31 23.64 -28.25 90.91
CA VAL A 31 23.11 -29.39 91.66
C VAL A 31 24.24 -30.11 92.40
N LEU A 32 25.40 -30.30 91.76
CA LEU A 32 26.58 -30.90 92.37
C LEU A 32 27.05 -30.07 93.59
N LEU A 33 27.20 -28.76 93.42
CA LEU A 33 27.65 -27.87 94.49
C LEU A 33 26.64 -27.82 95.64
N ALA A 34 25.33 -27.85 95.35
CA ALA A 34 24.30 -27.88 96.39
C ALA A 34 24.34 -29.20 97.19
N ARG A 35 24.58 -30.32 96.52
CA ARG A 35 24.76 -31.63 97.14
C ARG A 35 25.99 -31.65 98.07
N GLU A 36 27.15 -31.21 97.56
CA GLU A 36 28.41 -31.18 98.31
C GLU A 36 28.37 -30.21 99.49
N LEU A 37 27.75 -29.03 99.32
CA LEU A 37 27.60 -28.03 100.39
C LEU A 37 26.89 -28.62 101.62
N LEU A 38 25.90 -29.48 101.39
CA LEU A 38 25.15 -30.12 102.46
C LEU A 38 25.75 -31.48 102.85
N GLY A 39 26.63 -32.08 102.04
CA GLY A 39 27.12 -33.45 102.25
C GLY A 39 26.00 -34.49 102.11
N ALA A 40 25.05 -34.24 101.21
CA ALA A 40 23.83 -35.02 101.07
C ALA A 40 23.95 -36.06 99.93
N PRO A 41 23.20 -37.18 99.94
CA PRO A 41 23.22 -38.18 98.88
C PRO A 41 22.61 -37.70 97.56
N ALA A 42 21.65 -36.77 97.59
CA ALA A 42 20.92 -36.36 96.39
C ALA A 42 20.59 -34.85 96.35
N ALA A 43 20.51 -34.32 95.13
CA ALA A 43 20.04 -32.96 94.85
C ALA A 43 19.43 -32.88 93.45
N PHE A 44 18.54 -31.93 93.22
CA PHE A 44 18.02 -31.65 91.87
C PHE A 44 17.61 -30.18 91.71
N LEU A 45 17.60 -29.71 90.48
CA LEU A 45 17.08 -28.42 90.07
C LEU A 45 15.86 -28.65 89.18
N ALA A 46 14.74 -28.03 89.49
CA ALA A 46 13.56 -28.04 88.65
C ALA A 46 13.13 -26.63 88.25
N LEU A 47 12.82 -26.42 86.98
CA LEU A 47 12.39 -25.15 86.40
C LEU A 47 10.88 -25.17 86.11
N ALA A 48 10.23 -24.03 86.27
CA ALA A 48 8.79 -23.91 86.23
C ALA A 48 8.26 -23.77 84.80
N ASP A 49 7.89 -24.86 84.13
CA ASP A 49 7.25 -24.77 82.82
C ASP A 49 5.75 -24.44 82.94
N GLY A 50 5.11 -24.10 81.82
CA GLY A 50 3.66 -23.79 81.79
C GLY A 50 2.76 -24.93 82.29
N ALA A 51 3.30 -26.12 82.56
CA ALA A 51 2.61 -27.32 83.02
C ALA A 51 3.03 -27.78 84.45
N GLY A 52 3.96 -27.11 85.13
CA GLY A 52 4.44 -27.48 86.46
C GLY A 52 5.95 -27.27 86.64
N LEU A 53 6.62 -28.18 87.34
CA LEU A 53 8.08 -28.16 87.52
C LEU A 53 8.73 -29.29 86.71
N GLN A 54 9.56 -28.94 85.73
CA GLN A 54 10.36 -29.87 84.96
C GLN A 54 11.77 -29.95 85.56
N VAL A 55 12.27 -31.16 85.81
CA VAL A 55 13.62 -31.38 86.33
C VAL A 55 14.63 -31.05 85.23
N ALA A 56 15.47 -30.05 85.49
CA ALA A 56 16.49 -29.57 84.57
C ALA A 56 17.86 -30.22 84.82
N ALA A 57 18.15 -30.59 86.07
CA ALA A 57 19.36 -31.32 86.47
C ALA A 57 19.09 -32.12 87.75
N GLN A 58 19.72 -33.29 87.90
CA GLN A 58 19.55 -34.15 89.08
C GLN A 58 20.79 -35.01 89.35
N LEU A 59 21.08 -35.26 90.62
CA LEU A 59 22.16 -36.14 91.08
C LEU A 59 21.67 -36.96 92.27
N GLY A 60 21.94 -38.27 92.27
CA GLY A 60 21.59 -39.17 93.39
C GLY A 60 20.09 -39.46 93.54
N ILE A 61 19.26 -38.94 92.65
CA ILE A 61 17.81 -39.21 92.58
C ILE A 61 17.40 -39.49 91.13
N ALA A 62 16.47 -40.42 90.95
CA ALA A 62 15.79 -40.65 89.67
C ALA A 62 14.34 -40.17 89.81
N ALA A 63 14.06 -38.93 89.40
CA ALA A 63 12.70 -38.42 89.41
C ALA A 63 11.84 -39.16 88.35
N PRO A 64 10.73 -39.83 88.72
CA PRO A 64 9.86 -40.50 87.76
C PRO A 64 9.25 -39.49 86.77
N GLY A 65 9.47 -39.70 85.47
CA GLY A 65 8.91 -38.84 84.43
C GLY A 65 9.53 -37.43 84.32
N GLY A 66 10.66 -37.16 85.00
CA GLY A 66 11.42 -35.92 84.85
C GLY A 66 10.71 -34.66 85.35
N ARG A 67 9.73 -34.79 86.26
CA ARG A 67 9.00 -33.66 86.87
C ARG A 67 9.10 -33.69 88.39
N ALA A 68 9.05 -32.51 88.99
CA ALA A 68 9.04 -32.35 90.45
C ALA A 68 7.65 -31.93 90.96
N PRO A 69 7.28 -32.24 92.22
CA PRO A 69 6.00 -31.84 92.81
C PRO A 69 5.78 -30.33 92.79
N ALA A 70 4.65 -29.87 92.23
CA ALA A 70 4.34 -28.45 92.09
C ALA A 70 4.35 -27.66 93.42
N ARG A 71 4.05 -28.34 94.54
CA ARG A 71 4.09 -27.76 95.90
C ARG A 71 5.45 -27.16 96.28
N LEU A 72 6.53 -27.61 95.65
CA LEU A 72 7.89 -27.11 95.91
C LEU A 72 8.09 -25.65 95.49
N ILE A 73 7.36 -25.16 94.48
CA ILE A 73 7.46 -23.76 94.04
C ILE A 73 6.44 -22.84 94.73
N GLU A 74 5.39 -23.42 95.33
CA GLU A 74 4.36 -22.67 96.06
C GLU A 74 4.89 -22.16 97.41
N ARG A 75 5.80 -22.90 98.06
CA ARG A 75 6.44 -22.49 99.30
C ARG A 75 7.49 -21.41 99.02
N GLY A 76 7.39 -20.28 99.72
CA GLY A 76 8.30 -19.13 99.58
C GLY A 76 9.65 -19.37 100.27
N GLY A 77 10.72 -18.84 99.69
CA GLY A 77 12.06 -18.86 100.28
C GLY A 77 12.68 -20.26 100.36
N LEU A 78 13.34 -20.56 101.48
CA LEU A 78 13.94 -21.85 101.77
C LEU A 78 13.00 -22.67 102.65
N CYS A 79 12.48 -23.76 102.11
CA CYS A 79 11.67 -24.71 102.86
C CYS A 79 12.53 -25.89 103.32
N GLN A 80 12.48 -26.21 104.62
CA GLN A 80 13.12 -27.39 105.18
C GLN A 80 12.03 -28.33 105.71
N GLU A 81 12.12 -29.62 105.37
CA GLU A 81 11.22 -30.67 105.83
C GLU A 81 12.02 -31.83 106.40
N HIS A 82 11.61 -32.33 107.56
CA HIS A 82 12.32 -33.33 108.35
C HIS A 82 11.33 -34.36 108.91
N VAL A 83 11.67 -35.65 108.84
CA VAL A 83 10.79 -36.75 109.24
C VAL A 83 11.50 -37.66 110.25
N GLU A 84 11.09 -37.60 111.52
CA GLU A 84 11.63 -38.45 112.60
C GLU A 84 11.00 -39.85 112.63
N GLN A 85 9.69 -39.96 112.43
CA GLN A 85 8.93 -41.22 112.30
C GLN A 85 7.73 -41.05 111.35
N GLY A 86 7.45 -42.04 110.49
CA GLY A 86 6.36 -42.01 109.50
C GLY A 86 6.73 -41.50 108.10
N GLU A 87 5.73 -41.26 107.26
CA GLU A 87 5.84 -40.51 105.99
C GLU A 87 5.04 -39.20 106.13
N SER A 88 5.65 -38.06 105.83
CA SER A 88 4.94 -36.77 105.83
C SER A 88 5.45 -35.87 104.70
N GLY A 89 4.50 -35.27 103.99
CA GLY A 89 4.65 -34.09 103.13
C GLY A 89 5.33 -34.30 101.77
N ILE A 90 6.18 -33.36 101.34
CA ILE A 90 6.66 -33.31 99.94
C ILE A 90 7.61 -34.48 99.63
N LEU A 91 8.26 -35.01 100.67
CA LEU A 91 9.15 -36.16 100.58
C LEU A 91 8.44 -37.44 100.10
N SER A 92 7.14 -37.64 100.41
CA SER A 92 6.39 -38.80 99.89
C SER A 92 6.15 -38.68 98.38
N ASP A 93 5.92 -37.47 97.89
CA ASP A 93 5.64 -37.19 96.47
C ASP A 93 6.91 -37.30 95.60
N LEU A 94 8.11 -37.23 96.20
CA LEU A 94 9.40 -37.33 95.50
C LEU A 94 9.86 -38.79 95.26
N GLY A 95 9.12 -39.79 95.76
CA GLY A 95 9.27 -41.20 95.39
C GLY A 95 10.69 -41.74 95.49
N GLY A 96 11.14 -42.14 96.69
CA GLY A 96 12.44 -42.76 96.91
C GLY A 96 12.56 -44.13 96.22
N ALA A 97 12.93 -44.16 94.94
CA ALA A 97 13.20 -45.39 94.19
C ALA A 97 14.58 -46.02 94.55
N GLY A 98 15.01 -45.88 95.81
CA GLY A 98 16.26 -46.39 96.35
C GLY A 98 16.05 -47.14 97.66
N PRO A 99 17.05 -47.91 98.14
CA PRO A 99 16.90 -48.81 99.30
C PRO A 99 16.66 -48.11 100.64
N ARG A 100 16.71 -46.77 100.70
CA ARG A 100 16.40 -45.96 101.88
C ARG A 100 15.54 -44.75 101.50
N PRO A 101 14.41 -44.48 102.18
CA PRO A 101 13.62 -43.28 101.96
C PRO A 101 14.36 -42.03 102.47
N PHE A 102 14.25 -40.91 101.75
CA PHE A 102 14.78 -39.62 102.19
C PHE A 102 14.04 -39.14 103.45
N ARG A 103 14.78 -38.63 104.43
CA ARG A 103 14.30 -38.15 105.74
C ARG A 103 14.43 -36.64 105.92
N PHE A 104 15.11 -35.97 104.99
CA PHE A 104 15.26 -34.52 105.00
C PHE A 104 15.20 -33.94 103.58
N LEU A 105 14.56 -32.78 103.43
CA LEU A 105 14.51 -31.98 102.20
C LEU A 105 14.81 -30.51 102.54
N ALA A 106 15.75 -29.91 101.81
CA ALA A 106 15.90 -28.46 101.71
C ALA A 106 15.55 -28.02 100.29
N ALA A 107 14.49 -27.24 100.12
CA ALA A 107 14.01 -26.72 98.84
C ALA A 107 14.10 -25.19 98.81
N LEU A 108 15.03 -24.65 98.02
CA LEU A 108 15.17 -23.23 97.80
C LEU A 108 14.41 -22.80 96.55
N ARG A 109 13.40 -21.95 96.72
CA ARG A 109 12.70 -21.33 95.59
C ARG A 109 13.60 -20.33 94.86
N LEU A 110 13.68 -20.47 93.54
CA LEU A 110 14.41 -19.55 92.66
C LEU A 110 13.45 -18.52 92.10
N GLU A 111 13.74 -17.24 92.34
CA GLU A 111 12.91 -16.12 91.92
C GLU A 111 13.72 -15.11 91.12
N SER A 112 13.12 -14.59 90.03
CA SER A 112 13.71 -13.50 89.27
C SER A 112 13.77 -12.21 90.08
N ARG A 113 14.53 -11.20 89.60
CA ARG A 113 14.52 -9.86 90.22
C ARG A 113 13.13 -9.22 90.28
N ALA A 114 12.20 -9.65 89.43
CA ALA A 114 10.83 -9.18 89.38
C ALA A 114 9.87 -9.98 90.28
N GLY A 115 10.40 -10.88 91.13
CA GLY A 115 9.62 -11.73 92.04
C GLY A 115 8.89 -12.87 91.32
N VAL A 116 9.29 -13.21 90.10
CA VAL A 116 8.65 -14.30 89.34
C VAL A 116 9.29 -15.63 89.74
N PRO A 117 8.51 -16.61 90.22
CA PRO A 117 9.04 -17.93 90.54
C PRO A 117 9.50 -18.65 89.25
N LEU A 118 10.80 -18.95 89.18
CA LEU A 118 11.46 -19.58 88.04
C LEU A 118 11.66 -21.09 88.23
N GLY A 119 11.75 -21.57 89.47
CA GLY A 119 12.06 -22.96 89.76
C GLY A 119 12.35 -23.20 91.24
N THR A 120 12.91 -24.38 91.55
CA THR A 120 13.35 -24.77 92.88
C THR A 120 14.66 -25.56 92.80
N LEU A 121 15.58 -25.30 93.74
CA LEU A 121 16.80 -26.06 93.95
C LEU A 121 16.63 -26.89 95.22
N CYS A 122 16.62 -28.20 95.09
CA CYS A 122 16.33 -29.13 96.17
C CYS A 122 17.54 -29.98 96.51
N VAL A 123 17.75 -30.21 97.81
CA VAL A 123 18.76 -31.12 98.35
C VAL A 123 18.08 -32.08 99.33
N LEU A 124 18.44 -33.37 99.23
CA LEU A 124 17.75 -34.48 99.87
C LEU A 124 18.73 -35.36 100.63
N ASP A 125 18.35 -35.77 101.85
CA ASP A 125 19.17 -36.63 102.69
C ASP A 125 18.39 -37.86 103.20
N ASP A 126 19.08 -39.00 103.33
CA ASP A 126 18.53 -40.24 103.90
C ASP A 126 18.60 -40.22 105.43
N ALA A 127 19.44 -39.37 106.02
CA ALA A 127 19.49 -39.14 107.46
C ALA A 127 18.59 -37.98 107.92
N PRO A 128 17.90 -38.11 109.07
CA PRO A 128 17.22 -36.99 109.72
C PRO A 128 18.22 -35.87 110.10
N ARG A 129 17.93 -34.62 109.72
CA ARG A 129 18.67 -33.41 110.11
C ARG A 129 17.79 -32.46 110.92
N ALA A 130 18.34 -31.91 112.01
CA ALA A 130 17.66 -30.89 112.81
C ALA A 130 17.45 -29.55 112.08
N GLY A 131 18.13 -29.35 110.94
CA GLY A 131 18.07 -28.16 110.10
C GLY A 131 19.41 -27.86 109.42
N LEU A 132 19.45 -26.84 108.57
CA LEU A 132 20.68 -26.36 107.95
C LEU A 132 21.47 -25.43 108.88
N THR A 133 22.80 -25.51 108.81
CA THR A 133 23.66 -24.49 109.44
C THR A 133 23.54 -23.15 108.71
N PRO A 134 23.78 -22.01 109.39
CA PRO A 134 23.75 -20.70 108.73
C PRO A 134 24.66 -20.60 107.49
N GLY A 135 25.81 -21.30 107.49
CA GLY A 135 26.71 -21.36 106.34
C GLY A 135 26.14 -22.15 105.16
N GLN A 136 25.44 -23.26 105.42
CA GLN A 136 24.77 -24.05 104.38
C GLN A 136 23.58 -23.30 103.78
N GLU A 137 22.78 -22.63 104.61
CA GLU A 137 21.68 -21.78 104.14
C GLU A 137 22.19 -20.62 103.27
N ALA A 138 23.21 -19.90 103.74
CA ALA A 138 23.82 -18.81 102.97
C ALA A 138 24.41 -19.30 101.64
N GLY A 139 25.07 -20.46 101.65
CA GLY A 139 25.64 -21.07 100.45
C GLY A 139 24.56 -21.50 99.45
N LEU A 140 23.46 -22.08 99.90
CA LEU A 140 22.34 -22.48 99.04
C LEU A 140 21.68 -21.24 98.42
N HIS A 141 21.47 -20.18 99.20
CA HIS A 141 20.98 -18.90 98.68
C HIS A 141 21.94 -18.26 97.65
N ALA A 142 23.26 -18.38 97.84
CA ALA A 142 24.24 -17.88 96.88
C ALA A 142 24.19 -18.66 95.55
N LEU A 143 24.09 -19.99 95.61
CA LEU A 143 23.88 -20.85 94.44
C LEU A 143 22.56 -20.52 93.72
N GLY A 144 21.49 -20.29 94.49
CA GLY A 144 20.20 -19.87 93.96
C GLY A 144 20.29 -18.56 93.17
N ARG A 145 20.90 -17.51 93.75
CA ARG A 145 21.08 -16.22 93.06
C ARG A 145 21.90 -16.34 91.78
N ARG A 146 22.98 -17.13 91.79
CA ARG A 146 23.82 -17.37 90.60
C ARG A 146 23.02 -18.07 89.49
N THR A 147 22.21 -19.07 89.85
CA THR A 147 21.39 -19.82 88.92
C THR A 147 20.33 -18.95 88.25
N VAL A 148 19.68 -18.07 89.03
CA VAL A 148 18.74 -17.07 88.48
C VAL A 148 19.44 -16.13 87.50
N GLY A 149 20.65 -15.65 87.82
CA GLY A 149 21.41 -14.78 86.92
C GLY A 149 21.74 -15.41 85.57
N LEU A 150 22.04 -16.71 85.54
CA LEU A 150 22.28 -17.47 84.30
C LEU A 150 21.00 -17.60 83.46
N LEU A 151 19.86 -17.92 84.10
CA LEU A 151 18.55 -18.00 83.43
C LEU A 151 18.15 -16.66 82.79
N GLU A 152 18.35 -15.54 83.51
CA GLU A 152 18.01 -14.20 83.02
C GLU A 152 18.91 -13.76 81.85
N ALA A 153 20.21 -14.07 81.90
CA ALA A 153 21.16 -13.71 80.85
C ALA A 153 20.82 -14.43 79.51
N ARG A 154 20.48 -15.71 79.58
CA ARG A 154 20.12 -16.51 78.39
C ARG A 154 18.83 -16.01 77.74
N ALA A 155 17.80 -15.74 78.54
CA ALA A 155 16.54 -15.19 78.05
C ALA A 155 16.67 -13.78 77.40
N ALA A 156 17.74 -13.04 77.70
CA ALA A 156 18.03 -11.75 77.06
C ALA A 156 18.70 -11.91 75.68
N LEU A 157 19.55 -12.93 75.51
CA LEU A 157 20.19 -13.27 74.23
C LEU A 157 19.17 -13.71 73.18
N ASP A 158 18.27 -14.63 73.53
CA ASP A 158 17.24 -15.14 72.62
C ASP A 158 16.33 -14.01 72.09
N ARG A 159 15.97 -13.08 72.99
CA ARG A 159 15.17 -11.89 72.63
C ARG A 159 15.91 -10.97 71.66
N ARG A 160 17.23 -10.85 71.79
CA ARG A 160 18.06 -10.02 70.91
C ARG A 160 18.16 -10.63 69.51
N GLU A 161 18.35 -11.94 69.40
CA GLU A 161 18.44 -12.63 68.11
C GLU A 161 17.12 -12.58 67.33
N ALA A 162 15.99 -12.82 68.01
CA ALA A 162 14.67 -12.73 67.40
C ALA A 162 14.35 -11.33 66.84
N ARG A 163 14.90 -10.27 67.46
CA ARG A 163 14.74 -8.89 66.99
C ARG A 163 15.53 -8.61 65.71
N LEU A 164 16.76 -9.10 65.63
CA LEU A 164 17.64 -8.91 64.47
C LEU A 164 17.12 -9.65 63.23
N ALA A 165 16.57 -10.86 63.41
CA ALA A 165 15.96 -11.62 62.31
C ALA A 165 14.81 -10.86 61.64
N ARG A 166 13.92 -10.22 62.42
CA ARG A 166 12.80 -9.42 61.88
C ARG A 166 13.27 -8.18 61.11
N GLN A 167 14.33 -7.51 61.58
CA GLN A 167 14.88 -6.35 60.87
C GLN A 167 15.47 -6.73 59.51
N ARG A 168 16.16 -7.87 59.43
CA ARG A 168 16.74 -8.37 58.18
C ARG A 168 15.67 -8.68 57.14
N GLN A 169 14.59 -9.35 57.55
CA GLN A 169 13.47 -9.69 56.66
C GLN A 169 12.75 -8.44 56.11
N ALA A 170 12.63 -7.37 56.90
CA ALA A 170 12.04 -6.11 56.45
C ALA A 170 12.92 -5.37 55.43
N LEU A 171 14.25 -5.42 55.60
CA LEU A 171 15.20 -4.82 54.65
C LEU A 171 15.20 -5.55 53.30
N GLU A 172 15.17 -6.88 53.31
CA GLU A 172 15.14 -7.71 52.10
C GLU A 172 13.83 -7.50 51.29
N ALA A 173 12.69 -7.34 51.97
CA ALA A 173 11.40 -7.06 51.32
C ALA A 173 11.36 -5.67 50.64
N SER A 174 11.98 -4.66 51.26
CA SER A 174 12.10 -3.31 50.67
C SER A 174 12.99 -3.33 49.42
N ALA A 175 14.16 -3.95 49.51
CA ALA A 175 15.10 -4.05 48.40
C ALA A 175 14.50 -4.80 47.18
N SER A 176 13.79 -5.91 47.41
CA SER A 176 13.11 -6.67 46.36
C SER A 176 12.05 -5.84 45.62
N THR A 177 11.33 -4.97 46.35
CA THR A 177 10.33 -4.09 45.74
C THR A 177 10.97 -3.01 44.86
N THR A 178 12.07 -2.42 45.29
CA THR A 178 12.80 -1.40 44.51
C THR A 178 13.42 -1.98 43.24
N VAL A 179 14.03 -3.17 43.32
CA VAL A 179 14.62 -3.86 42.15
C VAL A 179 13.54 -4.20 41.12
N ARG A 180 12.40 -4.76 41.55
CA ARG A 180 11.29 -5.12 40.67
C ARG A 180 10.66 -3.91 39.96
N LEU A 181 10.53 -2.78 40.65
CA LEU A 181 10.08 -1.52 40.04
C LEU A 181 11.11 -0.98 39.02
N GLY A 182 12.40 -1.12 39.32
CA GLY A 182 13.49 -0.77 38.41
C GLY A 182 13.51 -1.62 37.14
N GLU A 183 13.41 -2.94 37.26
CA GLU A 183 13.38 -3.87 36.13
C GLU A 183 12.14 -3.66 35.26
N SER A 184 10.96 -3.50 35.85
CA SER A 184 9.73 -3.22 35.08
C SER A 184 9.81 -1.89 34.32
N ALA A 185 10.42 -0.85 34.91
CA ALA A 185 10.60 0.44 34.27
C ALA A 185 11.69 0.43 33.18
N LEU A 186 12.71 -0.43 33.31
CA LEU A 186 13.74 -0.63 32.29
C LEU A 186 13.20 -1.45 31.11
N LEU A 187 12.49 -2.54 31.38
CA LEU A 187 11.86 -3.37 30.35
C LEU A 187 10.82 -2.60 29.54
N MET A 188 9.99 -1.76 30.17
CA MET A 188 9.07 -0.87 29.46
C MET A 188 9.80 0.11 28.54
N ARG A 189 10.92 0.70 28.99
CA ARG A 189 11.72 1.61 28.15
C ARG A 189 12.36 0.89 26.96
N LEU A 190 12.96 -0.28 27.18
CA LEU A 190 13.57 -1.08 26.12
C LEU A 190 12.54 -1.60 25.10
N ALA A 191 11.34 -1.98 25.55
CA ALA A 191 10.26 -2.40 24.65
C ALA A 191 9.78 -1.27 23.73
N VAL A 192 9.73 -0.04 24.23
CA VAL A 192 9.38 1.16 23.44
C VAL A 192 10.48 1.45 22.41
N GLU A 193 11.75 1.45 22.83
CA GLU A 193 12.88 1.67 21.93
C GLU A 193 12.96 0.63 20.80
N ALA A 194 12.74 -0.66 21.12
CA ALA A 194 12.80 -1.74 20.15
C ALA A 194 11.69 -1.68 19.07
N THR A 195 10.56 -1.03 19.35
CA THR A 195 9.43 -0.92 18.40
C THR A 195 9.54 0.28 17.45
N GLY A 196 10.51 1.18 17.65
CA GLY A 196 10.63 2.40 16.88
C GLY A 196 9.46 3.38 17.07
N ILE A 197 8.69 3.20 18.15
CA ILE A 197 7.59 4.08 18.57
C ILE A 197 8.17 5.12 19.52
N GLY A 198 7.86 6.39 19.30
CA GLY A 198 8.20 7.47 20.23
C GLY A 198 7.07 7.75 21.20
N ILE A 199 7.39 7.96 22.48
CA ILE A 199 6.43 8.39 23.51
C ILE A 199 6.53 9.90 23.74
N TRP A 200 5.37 10.52 23.92
CA TRP A 200 5.25 11.93 24.24
C TRP A 200 4.20 12.14 25.34
N ASP A 201 4.39 13.21 26.09
CA ASP A 201 3.58 13.63 27.22
C ASP A 201 3.40 15.14 27.18
N TYR A 202 2.16 15.59 27.04
CA TYR A 202 1.82 16.99 26.86
C TYR A 202 1.07 17.52 28.08
N ASP A 203 1.59 18.58 28.69
CA ASP A 203 0.91 19.39 29.70
C ASP A 203 0.22 20.60 29.01
N PRO A 204 -1.13 20.60 28.87
CA PRO A 204 -1.88 21.68 28.25
C PRO A 204 -1.94 22.97 29.09
N VAL A 205 -1.64 22.93 30.40
CA VAL A 205 -1.67 24.10 31.28
C VAL A 205 -0.35 24.87 31.18
N ALA A 206 0.77 24.15 31.18
CA ALA A 206 2.11 24.73 31.05
C ALA A 206 2.56 24.91 29.58
N ASP A 207 1.80 24.39 28.61
CA ASP A 207 2.19 24.23 27.20
C ASP A 207 3.54 23.51 27.04
N HIS A 208 3.76 22.45 27.83
CA HIS A 208 5.02 21.71 27.83
C HIS A 208 4.84 20.32 27.21
N LEU A 209 5.68 20.00 26.22
CA LEU A 209 5.68 18.70 25.55
C LEU A 209 6.96 17.95 25.89
N ASP A 210 6.87 16.96 26.76
CA ASP A 210 7.94 16.04 27.03
C ASP A 210 7.94 14.92 25.98
N CYS A 211 9.07 14.72 25.31
CA CYS A 211 9.23 13.68 24.30
C CYS A 211 10.49 12.89 24.60
N ASP A 212 10.38 11.57 24.47
CA ASP A 212 11.55 10.70 24.44
C ASP A 212 12.37 10.92 23.15
N VAL A 213 13.54 10.27 23.09
CA VAL A 213 14.49 10.45 21.97
C VAL A 213 13.86 10.01 20.63
N ALA A 214 13.07 8.94 20.65
CA ALA A 214 12.41 8.42 19.46
C ALA A 214 11.32 9.37 18.95
N ALA A 215 10.48 9.92 19.84
CA ALA A 215 9.45 10.89 19.52
C ALA A 215 10.05 12.18 18.97
N ARG A 216 11.12 12.71 19.59
CA ARG A 216 11.83 13.89 19.07
C ARG A 216 12.35 13.66 17.65
N ARG A 217 12.97 12.50 17.39
CA ARG A 217 13.47 12.13 16.05
C ARG A 217 12.35 11.99 15.02
N LEU A 218 11.23 11.37 15.40
CA LEU A 218 10.09 11.15 14.50
C LEU A 218 9.38 12.46 14.16
N LEU A 219 9.16 13.32 15.17
CA LEU A 219 8.50 14.62 15.05
C LEU A 219 9.39 15.73 14.49
N GLY A 220 10.70 15.49 14.36
CA GLY A 220 11.66 16.47 13.87
C GLY A 220 11.94 17.61 14.85
N ILE A 221 11.77 17.37 16.15
CA ILE A 221 11.98 18.37 17.20
C ILE A 221 13.46 18.32 17.65
N GLY A 222 14.18 19.43 17.49
CA GLY A 222 15.58 19.54 17.88
C GLY A 222 15.82 19.31 19.39
N ALA A 223 16.96 18.71 19.74
CA ALA A 223 17.30 18.32 21.12
C ALA A 223 17.51 19.51 22.09
N ALA A 224 17.74 20.72 21.56
CA ALA A 224 18.11 21.90 22.35
C ALA A 224 16.94 22.85 22.69
N GLN A 225 15.72 22.59 22.21
CA GLN A 225 14.57 23.47 22.43
C GLN A 225 13.55 22.84 23.40
N PRO A 226 12.99 23.63 24.34
CA PRO A 226 11.78 23.24 25.08
C PRO A 226 10.69 22.96 24.05
N ALA A 227 10.18 21.75 24.04
CA ALA A 227 9.13 21.39 23.09
C ALA A 227 7.80 21.90 23.62
N SER A 228 7.09 22.63 22.76
CA SER A 228 5.77 23.20 23.04
C SER A 228 4.83 22.77 21.93
N LEU A 229 3.55 22.62 22.25
CA LEU A 229 2.57 22.20 21.25
C LEU A 229 2.40 23.27 20.17
N ALA A 230 2.27 24.53 20.56
CA ALA A 230 2.09 25.65 19.62
C ALA A 230 3.38 25.98 18.84
N ARG A 231 4.54 25.91 19.49
CA ARG A 231 5.82 26.36 18.89
C ARG A 231 6.61 25.25 18.22
N SER A 232 6.43 23.98 18.61
CA SER A 232 7.21 22.86 18.09
C SER A 232 6.34 21.91 17.27
N PHE A 233 5.29 21.34 17.86
CA PHE A 233 4.51 20.28 17.21
C PHE A 233 3.66 20.76 16.03
N LEU A 234 2.84 21.80 16.20
CA LEU A 234 1.98 22.29 15.10
C LEU A 234 2.78 22.92 13.95
N ARG A 235 4.02 23.38 14.20
CA ARG A 235 4.90 23.92 13.15
C ARG A 235 5.53 22.83 12.29
N THR A 236 5.83 21.66 12.86
CA THR A 236 6.40 20.54 12.11
C THR A 236 5.35 19.82 11.25
N ILE A 237 4.06 19.91 11.60
CA ILE A 237 2.96 19.46 10.75
C ILE A 237 2.87 20.32 9.47
N HIS A 238 2.66 19.65 8.34
CA HIS A 238 2.46 20.25 7.01
C HIS A 238 1.27 21.23 7.03
N ALA A 239 1.38 22.35 6.30
CA ALA A 239 0.41 23.46 6.34
C ALA A 239 -1.06 22.99 6.22
N ASP A 240 -1.34 22.14 5.23
CA ASP A 240 -2.68 21.58 4.99
C ASP A 240 -3.27 20.78 6.17
N ASP A 241 -2.42 20.15 6.98
CA ASP A 241 -2.84 19.27 8.07
C ASP A 241 -2.92 20.00 9.43
N ARG A 242 -2.41 21.24 9.53
CA ARG A 242 -2.32 22.00 10.80
C ARG A 242 -3.67 22.34 11.39
N ALA A 243 -4.62 22.79 10.56
CA ALA A 243 -5.96 23.17 11.01
C ALA A 243 -6.70 21.96 11.60
N ARG A 244 -6.57 20.80 10.95
CA ARG A 244 -7.13 19.53 11.41
C ARG A 244 -6.47 19.09 12.71
N ALA A 245 -5.14 19.06 12.78
CA ALA A 245 -4.42 18.67 13.99
C ALA A 245 -4.76 19.55 15.21
N ALA A 246 -4.94 20.86 15.01
CA ALA A 246 -5.36 21.78 16.06
C ALA A 246 -6.81 21.53 16.52
N ALA A 247 -7.71 21.16 15.61
CA ALA A 247 -9.09 20.81 15.93
C ALA A 247 -9.17 19.47 16.71
N ASP A 248 -8.47 18.44 16.23
CA ASP A 248 -8.41 17.12 16.88
C ASP A 248 -7.89 17.23 18.32
N LEU A 249 -6.91 18.10 18.55
CA LEU A 249 -6.40 18.35 19.89
C LEU A 249 -7.43 19.06 20.78
N ARG A 250 -8.08 20.12 20.30
CA ARG A 250 -9.12 20.83 21.08
C ARG A 250 -10.24 19.88 21.48
N ALA A 251 -10.67 19.02 20.57
CA ALA A 251 -11.67 17.99 20.84
C ALA A 251 -11.19 17.01 21.92
N SER A 252 -9.91 16.61 21.91
CA SER A 252 -9.34 15.71 22.92
C SER A 252 -9.23 16.32 24.34
N LEU A 253 -9.21 17.65 24.43
CA LEU A 253 -9.15 18.42 25.69
C LEU A 253 -10.53 18.79 26.23
N ASP A 254 -11.58 18.63 25.42
CA ASP A 254 -12.96 18.90 25.82
C ASP A 254 -13.42 17.83 26.83
N PRO A 255 -13.86 18.21 28.06
CA PRO A 255 -14.42 17.28 29.02
C PRO A 255 -15.67 16.53 28.53
N ALA A 256 -16.38 17.05 27.52
CA ALA A 256 -17.52 16.42 26.88
C ALA A 256 -17.16 15.54 25.66
N GLY A 257 -15.89 15.54 25.24
CA GLY A 257 -15.37 14.75 24.12
C GLY A 257 -15.10 13.28 24.46
N ASP A 258 -14.70 12.49 23.46
CA ASP A 258 -14.34 11.08 23.62
C ASP A 258 -12.95 10.85 24.25
N GLY A 259 -12.23 11.95 24.53
CA GLY A 259 -10.90 11.94 25.12
C GLY A 259 -9.87 11.21 24.26
N ARG A 260 -9.93 11.33 22.93
CA ARG A 260 -8.92 10.74 22.05
C ARG A 260 -8.30 11.80 21.17
N PHE A 261 -6.97 11.89 21.23
CA PHE A 261 -6.20 12.60 20.22
C PHE A 261 -5.66 11.56 19.25
N GLY A 262 -5.87 11.72 17.94
CA GLY A 262 -5.14 10.86 17.00
C GLY A 262 -5.49 11.02 15.53
N GLY A 263 -4.48 10.77 14.71
CA GLY A 263 -4.58 10.87 13.25
C GLY A 263 -3.25 10.60 12.55
N ASP A 264 -3.32 10.43 11.23
CA ASP A 264 -2.15 10.36 10.35
C ASP A 264 -1.88 11.77 9.80
N TYR A 265 -0.74 12.37 10.16
CA TYR A 265 -0.36 13.72 9.74
C TYR A 265 0.92 13.71 8.93
N ARG A 266 1.01 14.64 7.96
CA ARG A 266 2.26 14.92 7.24
C ARG A 266 3.13 15.86 8.08
N LEU A 267 4.40 15.53 8.20
CA LEU A 267 5.44 16.42 8.71
C LEU A 267 6.19 17.02 7.53
N ALA A 268 6.38 18.34 7.58
CA ALA A 268 7.25 19.06 6.66
C ALA A 268 8.71 18.75 6.99
N ARG A 269 9.49 18.36 5.99
CA ARG A 269 10.95 18.17 6.11
C ARG A 269 11.67 19.23 5.27
N ASP A 270 12.90 19.53 5.68
CA ASP A 270 13.76 20.50 5.01
C ASP A 270 14.16 20.06 3.58
N ASP A 271 14.08 18.77 3.29
CA ASP A 271 14.35 18.17 1.97
C ASP A 271 13.16 18.25 0.98
N GLY A 272 12.03 18.84 1.41
CA GLY A 272 10.81 18.96 0.61
C GLY A 272 9.96 17.68 0.55
N ALA A 273 10.42 16.55 1.08
CA ALA A 273 9.66 15.31 1.14
C ALA A 273 8.81 15.23 2.42
N ALA A 274 7.52 14.93 2.30
CA ALA A 274 6.65 14.77 3.47
C ALA A 274 6.89 13.42 4.16
N ARG A 275 7.17 13.42 5.47
CA ARG A 275 7.11 12.22 6.32
C ARG A 275 5.70 12.07 6.85
N TRP A 276 5.12 10.87 6.78
CA TRP A 276 3.85 10.59 7.44
C TRP A 276 4.06 10.00 8.82
N VAL A 277 3.40 10.56 9.82
CA VAL A 277 3.39 10.04 11.18
C VAL A 277 1.97 9.72 11.63
N ALA A 278 1.80 8.58 12.27
CA ALA A 278 0.57 8.26 12.99
C ALA A 278 0.77 8.63 14.45
N ILE A 279 -0.12 9.46 14.97
CA ILE A 279 -0.07 9.95 16.35
C ILE A 279 -1.34 9.52 17.05
N CYS A 280 -1.22 9.03 18.28
CA CYS A 280 -2.36 8.80 19.16
C CYS A 280 -2.02 9.23 20.57
N GLY A 281 -3.00 9.75 21.30
CA GLY A 281 -2.85 10.23 22.66
C GLY A 281 -4.15 10.08 23.45
N ARG A 282 -4.00 9.90 24.76
CA ARG A 282 -5.10 9.84 25.72
C ARG A 282 -4.89 10.90 26.80
N PRO A 283 -5.94 11.66 27.16
CA PRO A 283 -5.89 12.60 28.25
C PRO A 283 -5.86 11.85 29.58
N VAL A 284 -5.05 12.35 30.50
CA VAL A 284 -5.06 11.99 31.91
C VAL A 284 -5.84 13.09 32.62
N LEU A 285 -6.86 12.68 33.37
CA LEU A 285 -7.76 13.60 34.05
C LEU A 285 -7.35 13.76 35.52
N ALA A 286 -7.31 15.00 36.01
CA ALA A 286 -7.22 15.31 37.43
C ALA A 286 -8.31 16.34 37.79
N GLY A 287 -9.16 16.02 38.77
CA GLY A 287 -10.27 16.89 39.16
C GLY A 287 -11.31 17.14 38.06
N GLY A 288 -11.49 16.17 37.14
CA GLY A 288 -12.45 16.28 36.03
C GLY A 288 -11.98 17.12 34.83
N ARG A 289 -10.72 17.60 34.84
CA ARG A 289 -10.09 18.31 33.72
C ARG A 289 -8.87 17.54 33.20
N ALA A 290 -8.67 17.55 31.89
CA ALA A 290 -7.46 16.99 31.29
C ALA A 290 -6.25 17.83 31.72
N ASN A 291 -5.37 17.23 32.54
CA ASN A 291 -4.17 17.89 33.02
C ASN A 291 -2.91 17.45 32.25
N ARG A 292 -2.98 16.34 31.52
CA ARG A 292 -1.92 15.84 30.64
C ARG A 292 -2.53 15.07 29.47
N ILE A 293 -1.80 14.90 28.38
CA ILE A 293 -2.10 13.95 27.30
C ILE A 293 -0.87 13.11 27.08
N VAL A 294 -0.99 11.79 27.24
CA VAL A 294 0.11 10.85 27.01
C VAL A 294 -0.18 10.05 25.76
N GLY A 295 0.82 9.90 24.90
CA GLY A 295 0.61 9.28 23.61
C GLY A 295 1.87 8.71 22.96
N SER A 296 1.67 8.20 21.75
CA SER A 296 2.73 7.64 20.94
C SER A 296 2.74 8.22 19.53
N VAL A 297 3.89 8.15 18.87
CA VAL A 297 4.11 8.53 17.48
C VAL A 297 4.89 7.43 16.76
N ARG A 298 4.49 7.12 15.53
CA ARG A 298 5.20 6.15 14.67
C ARG A 298 5.27 6.64 13.23
N ASP A 299 6.33 6.28 12.52
CA ASP A 299 6.46 6.54 11.08
C ASP A 299 5.53 5.60 10.29
N VAL A 300 4.70 6.17 9.41
CA VAL A 300 3.80 5.42 8.51
C VAL A 300 4.03 5.79 7.04
N THR A 301 5.16 6.43 6.73
CA THR A 301 5.51 6.92 5.38
C THR A 301 5.52 5.79 4.36
N ALA A 302 6.20 4.68 4.63
CA ALA A 302 6.26 3.54 3.71
C ALA A 302 4.87 2.96 3.40
N ARG A 303 4.01 2.81 4.44
CA ARG A 303 2.63 2.33 4.28
C ARG A 303 1.79 3.27 3.44
N LYS A 304 1.86 4.58 3.71
CA LYS A 304 1.11 5.60 2.95
C LYS A 304 1.59 5.71 1.51
N ALA A 305 2.90 5.67 1.28
CA ALA A 305 3.49 5.68 -0.06
C ALA A 305 3.06 4.46 -0.89
N ALA A 306 3.07 3.26 -0.30
CA ALA A 306 2.60 2.05 -0.98
C ALA A 306 1.10 2.10 -1.34
N ALA A 307 0.27 2.62 -0.43
CA ALA A 307 -1.17 2.80 -0.68
C ALA A 307 -1.43 3.81 -1.81
N LEU A 308 -0.80 4.99 -1.75
CA LEU A 308 -0.94 6.03 -2.77
C LEU A 308 -0.39 5.58 -4.13
N ALA A 309 0.73 4.85 -4.15
CA ALA A 309 1.28 4.29 -5.39
C ALA A 309 0.33 3.26 -6.02
N SER A 310 -0.26 2.37 -5.22
CA SER A 310 -1.23 1.39 -5.70
C SER A 310 -2.48 2.06 -6.29
N GLU A 311 -2.99 3.08 -5.61
CA GLU A 311 -4.14 3.85 -6.09
C GLU A 311 -3.83 4.63 -7.37
N ALA A 312 -2.65 5.28 -7.44
CA ALA A 312 -2.20 5.99 -8.63
C ALA A 312 -1.99 5.05 -9.83
N VAL A 313 -1.46 3.84 -9.61
CA VAL A 313 -1.33 2.82 -10.67
C VAL A 313 -2.71 2.37 -11.13
N ARG A 314 -3.64 2.09 -10.21
CA ARG A 314 -5.00 1.65 -10.53
C ARG A 314 -5.78 2.72 -11.29
N GLU A 315 -5.67 3.97 -10.88
CA GLU A 315 -6.31 5.10 -11.56
C GLU A 315 -5.68 5.35 -12.93
N ARG A 316 -4.35 5.26 -13.04
CA ARG A 316 -3.66 5.34 -14.35
C ARG A 316 -4.11 4.23 -15.29
N TYR A 317 -4.23 2.99 -14.82
CA TYR A 317 -4.80 1.88 -15.60
C TYR A 317 -6.24 2.17 -16.04
N ARG A 318 -7.09 2.68 -15.13
CA ARG A 318 -8.47 3.05 -15.44
C ARG A 318 -8.55 4.15 -16.52
N LEU A 319 -7.70 5.16 -16.42
CA LEU A 319 -7.67 6.28 -17.37
C LEU A 319 -7.15 5.85 -18.76
N ILE A 320 -6.12 5.00 -18.83
CA ILE A 320 -5.62 4.44 -20.10
C ILE A 320 -6.71 3.60 -20.79
N ALA A 321 -7.43 2.78 -20.02
CA ALA A 321 -8.54 1.98 -20.51
C ALA A 321 -9.70 2.84 -21.05
N ARG A 322 -10.04 3.95 -20.38
CA ARG A 322 -11.06 4.89 -20.86
C ARG A 322 -10.62 5.65 -22.11
N ALA A 323 -9.36 6.09 -22.16
CA ALA A 323 -8.87 6.93 -23.27
C ALA A 323 -8.86 6.20 -24.61
N THR A 324 -8.65 4.88 -24.61
CA THR A 324 -8.66 4.04 -25.82
C THR A 324 -10.05 3.54 -26.19
N SER A 325 -11.03 3.65 -25.28
CA SER A 325 -12.36 3.03 -25.41
C SER A 325 -12.31 1.52 -25.69
N ASP A 326 -11.19 0.88 -25.37
CA ASP A 326 -11.01 -0.56 -25.57
C ASP A 326 -11.79 -1.34 -24.52
N ALA A 327 -12.57 -2.33 -24.96
CA ALA A 327 -13.21 -3.27 -24.04
C ALA A 327 -12.13 -4.23 -23.50
N ILE A 328 -11.71 -3.99 -22.26
CA ILE A 328 -10.70 -4.79 -21.58
C ILE A 328 -11.39 -5.93 -20.86
N ARG A 329 -10.86 -7.14 -21.07
CA ARG A 329 -11.28 -8.36 -20.39
C ARG A 329 -10.16 -8.94 -19.57
N ASP A 330 -10.56 -9.49 -18.43
CA ASP A 330 -9.73 -10.26 -17.55
C ASP A 330 -10.43 -11.60 -17.29
N TRP A 331 -9.88 -12.67 -17.85
CA TRP A 331 -10.47 -14.00 -17.81
C TRP A 331 -9.67 -14.91 -16.89
N ASP A 332 -10.28 -15.33 -15.79
CA ASP A 332 -9.83 -16.44 -14.98
C ASP A 332 -10.16 -17.76 -15.70
N LEU A 333 -9.13 -18.45 -16.20
CA LEU A 333 -9.29 -19.68 -16.98
C LEU A 333 -9.59 -20.90 -16.11
N VAL A 334 -9.36 -20.81 -14.79
CA VAL A 334 -9.63 -21.89 -13.84
C VAL A 334 -11.08 -21.83 -13.39
N ALA A 335 -11.57 -20.64 -13.05
CA ALA A 335 -12.95 -20.41 -12.64
C ALA A 335 -13.93 -20.19 -13.81
N ASP A 336 -13.42 -20.06 -15.04
CA ASP A 336 -14.14 -19.60 -16.23
C ASP A 336 -14.92 -18.29 -16.00
N ALA A 337 -14.27 -17.34 -15.32
CA ALA A 337 -14.87 -16.06 -14.96
C ALA A 337 -14.21 -14.92 -15.74
N VAL A 338 -14.99 -14.22 -16.57
CA VAL A 338 -14.55 -13.06 -17.35
C VAL A 338 -15.06 -11.79 -16.69
N THR A 339 -14.15 -10.87 -16.38
CA THR A 339 -14.46 -9.52 -15.92
C THR A 339 -14.19 -8.53 -17.05
N TRP A 340 -15.16 -7.66 -17.33
CA TRP A 340 -15.02 -6.60 -18.33
C TRP A 340 -14.96 -5.23 -17.69
N ASN A 341 -14.26 -4.29 -18.33
CA ASN A 341 -14.38 -2.87 -18.01
C ASN A 341 -15.69 -2.28 -18.57
N GLU A 342 -15.98 -1.03 -18.20
CA GLU A 342 -17.19 -0.31 -18.63
C GLU A 342 -17.26 -0.06 -20.15
N ALA A 343 -16.14 -0.18 -20.86
CA ALA A 343 -16.09 0.03 -22.30
C ALA A 343 -16.85 -1.03 -23.09
N LEU A 344 -17.08 -2.22 -22.52
CA LEU A 344 -17.97 -3.21 -23.11
C LEU A 344 -19.40 -2.64 -23.30
N GLN A 345 -19.88 -1.87 -22.32
CA GLN A 345 -21.19 -1.25 -22.37
C GLN A 345 -21.20 -0.04 -23.32
N THR A 346 -20.23 0.85 -23.21
CA THR A 346 -20.24 2.08 -24.00
C THR A 346 -19.97 1.83 -25.48
N ALA A 347 -19.08 0.91 -25.83
CA ALA A 347 -18.76 0.59 -27.23
C ALA A 347 -19.70 -0.45 -27.84
N TYR A 348 -20.08 -1.50 -27.10
CA TYR A 348 -20.82 -2.65 -27.67
C TYR A 348 -22.24 -2.81 -27.12
N GLY A 349 -22.64 -2.00 -26.13
CA GLY A 349 -23.99 -1.99 -25.56
C GLY A 349 -24.28 -3.08 -24.52
N TRP A 350 -23.30 -3.92 -24.20
CA TRP A 350 -23.46 -5.03 -23.26
C TRP A 350 -23.10 -4.61 -21.84
N ASP A 351 -23.99 -4.90 -20.88
CA ASP A 351 -23.72 -4.64 -19.47
C ASP A 351 -22.66 -5.60 -18.91
N PRO A 352 -21.49 -5.10 -18.42
CA PRO A 352 -20.46 -5.93 -17.83
C PRO A 352 -20.90 -6.63 -16.53
N ALA A 353 -21.95 -6.15 -15.85
CA ALA A 353 -22.47 -6.76 -14.62
C ALA A 353 -23.51 -7.88 -14.84
N GLY A 354 -23.71 -8.32 -16.09
CA GLY A 354 -24.73 -9.31 -16.48
C GLY A 354 -24.18 -10.63 -17.06
N ALA A 355 -24.75 -11.08 -18.19
CA ALA A 355 -24.44 -12.37 -18.83
C ALA A 355 -23.00 -12.51 -19.37
N ALA A 356 -22.22 -11.42 -19.36
CA ALA A 356 -20.86 -11.32 -19.91
C ALA A 356 -19.76 -11.93 -19.01
N ALA A 357 -20.09 -12.97 -18.26
CA ALA A 357 -19.23 -13.49 -17.19
C ALA A 357 -18.39 -14.73 -17.58
N THR A 358 -18.53 -15.27 -18.79
CA THR A 358 -17.84 -16.51 -19.20
C THR A 358 -17.25 -16.41 -20.60
N GLY A 359 -16.24 -17.23 -20.90
CA GLY A 359 -15.68 -17.32 -22.25
C GLY A 359 -16.70 -17.80 -23.28
N ALA A 360 -17.61 -18.69 -22.87
CA ALA A 360 -18.68 -19.21 -23.72
C ALA A 360 -19.66 -18.12 -24.17
N TRP A 361 -20.01 -17.19 -23.29
CA TRP A 361 -20.86 -16.04 -23.65
C TRP A 361 -20.19 -15.19 -24.72
N TRP A 362 -18.90 -14.86 -24.55
CA TRP A 362 -18.16 -14.04 -25.51
C TRP A 362 -18.11 -14.73 -26.88
N LEU A 363 -17.82 -16.03 -26.91
CA LEU A 363 -17.76 -16.79 -28.16
C LEU A 363 -19.13 -16.85 -28.86
N ALA A 364 -20.23 -16.88 -28.10
CA ALA A 364 -21.58 -16.81 -28.66
C ALA A 364 -21.88 -15.48 -29.36
N GLN A 365 -21.24 -14.38 -28.93
CA GLN A 365 -21.36 -13.07 -29.57
C GLN A 365 -20.48 -12.91 -30.82
N VAL A 366 -19.56 -13.84 -31.09
CA VAL A 366 -18.80 -13.84 -32.34
C VAL A 366 -19.74 -14.22 -33.50
N HIS A 367 -19.60 -13.54 -34.64
CA HIS A 367 -20.39 -13.80 -35.83
C HIS A 367 -20.30 -15.29 -36.24
N PRO A 368 -21.41 -15.96 -36.60
CA PRO A 368 -21.45 -17.41 -36.86
C PRO A 368 -20.37 -17.91 -37.82
N ALA A 369 -20.11 -17.19 -38.91
CA ALA A 369 -19.07 -17.54 -39.89
C ALA A 369 -17.62 -17.43 -39.38
N ASP A 370 -17.40 -16.70 -38.28
CA ASP A 370 -16.07 -16.49 -37.69
C ASP A 370 -15.81 -17.40 -36.48
N ARG A 371 -16.86 -17.97 -35.86
CA ARG A 371 -16.80 -18.69 -34.57
C ARG A 371 -15.75 -19.80 -34.55
N ASP A 372 -15.83 -20.75 -35.47
CA ASP A 372 -14.93 -21.93 -35.48
C ASP A 372 -13.46 -21.51 -35.59
N ARG A 373 -13.17 -20.51 -36.43
CA ARG A 373 -11.82 -19.95 -36.61
C ARG A 373 -11.34 -19.27 -35.34
N VAL A 374 -12.20 -18.49 -34.68
CA VAL A 374 -11.88 -17.76 -33.46
C VAL A 374 -11.64 -18.74 -32.30
N GLU A 375 -12.50 -19.74 -32.14
CA GLU A 375 -12.37 -20.77 -31.11
C GLU A 375 -11.08 -21.57 -31.30
N ALA A 376 -10.79 -22.05 -32.52
CA ALA A 376 -9.57 -22.80 -32.79
C ALA A 376 -8.30 -21.99 -32.46
N ALA A 377 -8.27 -20.70 -32.84
CA ALA A 377 -7.16 -19.81 -32.53
C ALA A 377 -7.01 -19.56 -31.02
N LEU A 378 -8.12 -19.37 -30.30
CA LEU A 378 -8.13 -19.18 -28.86
C LEU A 378 -7.64 -20.44 -28.13
N VAL A 379 -8.14 -21.62 -28.50
CA VAL A 379 -7.73 -22.91 -27.92
C VAL A 379 -6.24 -23.14 -28.17
N ALA A 380 -5.74 -22.84 -29.37
CA ALA A 380 -4.32 -22.94 -29.69
C ALA A 380 -3.47 -22.00 -28.83
N ALA A 381 -3.93 -20.77 -28.56
CA ALA A 381 -3.23 -19.84 -27.68
C ALA A 381 -3.23 -20.30 -26.21
N ILE A 382 -4.36 -20.78 -25.69
CA ILE A 382 -4.47 -21.23 -24.29
C ILE A 382 -3.68 -22.52 -24.05
N ARG A 383 -3.84 -23.52 -24.93
CA ARG A 383 -3.21 -24.84 -24.78
C ARG A 383 -1.80 -24.92 -25.33
N GLY A 384 -1.44 -24.06 -26.27
CA GLY A 384 -0.09 -23.98 -26.80
C GLY A 384 0.89 -23.38 -25.80
N GLY A 385 2.17 -23.37 -26.15
CA GLY A 385 3.22 -22.70 -25.37
C GLY A 385 3.38 -21.21 -25.69
N GLY A 386 2.49 -20.63 -26.49
CA GLY A 386 2.51 -19.19 -26.80
C GLY A 386 1.80 -18.36 -25.72
N ASP A 387 2.31 -17.15 -25.50
CA ASP A 387 1.78 -16.25 -24.46
C ASP A 387 0.90 -15.14 -25.02
N ALA A 388 0.84 -14.97 -26.34
CA ALA A 388 0.12 -13.88 -27.01
C ALA A 388 -0.89 -14.39 -28.04
N TRP A 389 -2.02 -13.71 -28.11
CA TRP A 389 -3.11 -13.94 -29.07
C TRP A 389 -3.53 -12.62 -29.72
N SER A 390 -3.81 -12.66 -31.02
CA SER A 390 -4.29 -11.52 -31.79
C SER A 390 -5.15 -12.01 -32.94
N LEU A 391 -6.38 -11.50 -33.05
CA LEU A 391 -7.27 -11.89 -34.14
C LEU A 391 -8.30 -10.81 -34.47
N GLU A 392 -8.61 -10.67 -35.76
CA GLU A 392 -9.72 -9.86 -36.24
C GLU A 392 -10.95 -10.73 -36.53
N TYR A 393 -12.12 -10.28 -36.06
CA TYR A 393 -13.40 -10.96 -36.26
C TYR A 393 -14.58 -9.99 -36.08
N ARG A 394 -15.79 -10.46 -36.37
CA ARG A 394 -17.02 -9.69 -36.16
C ARG A 394 -17.67 -10.03 -34.82
N PHE A 395 -17.91 -9.03 -34.00
CA PHE A 395 -18.53 -9.15 -32.68
C PHE A 395 -19.94 -8.55 -32.67
N LEU A 396 -20.92 -9.26 -32.13
CA LEU A 396 -22.32 -8.84 -32.05
C LEU A 396 -22.51 -7.81 -30.94
N ARG A 397 -23.03 -6.64 -31.30
CA ARG A 397 -23.46 -5.60 -30.37
C ARG A 397 -24.86 -5.91 -29.81
N ALA A 398 -25.19 -5.31 -28.67
CA ALA A 398 -26.50 -5.47 -28.05
C ALA A 398 -27.67 -4.95 -28.92
N ASP A 399 -27.39 -4.07 -29.90
CA ASP A 399 -28.37 -3.57 -30.87
C ASP A 399 -28.57 -4.50 -32.09
N GLY A 400 -27.89 -5.65 -32.13
CA GLY A 400 -27.99 -6.64 -33.20
C GLY A 400 -27.05 -6.41 -34.39
N ARG A 401 -26.32 -5.29 -34.44
CA ARG A 401 -25.31 -5.05 -35.48
C ARG A 401 -23.98 -5.71 -35.12
N HIS A 402 -23.15 -5.97 -36.13
CA HIS A 402 -21.80 -6.48 -35.92
C HIS A 402 -20.78 -5.34 -35.96
N ALA A 403 -19.85 -5.36 -35.00
CA ALA A 403 -18.63 -4.56 -34.99
C ALA A 403 -17.50 -5.38 -35.62
N GLU A 404 -16.67 -4.75 -36.44
CA GLU A 404 -15.38 -5.35 -36.80
C GLU A 404 -14.40 -5.03 -35.67
N VAL A 405 -13.81 -6.06 -35.07
CA VAL A 405 -12.94 -5.89 -33.90
C VAL A 405 -11.58 -6.52 -34.10
N LEU A 406 -10.55 -5.87 -33.57
CA LEU A 406 -9.24 -6.45 -33.32
C LEU A 406 -9.13 -6.78 -31.84
N ASP A 407 -9.09 -8.08 -31.52
CA ASP A 407 -8.91 -8.54 -30.15
C ASP A 407 -7.48 -9.03 -29.94
N ARG A 408 -6.86 -8.58 -28.85
CA ARG A 408 -5.50 -8.94 -28.45
C ARG A 408 -5.47 -9.32 -27.00
N GLY A 409 -4.81 -10.42 -26.67
CA GLY A 409 -4.68 -10.86 -25.29
C GLY A 409 -3.42 -11.65 -25.01
N TYR A 410 -3.09 -11.73 -23.72
CA TYR A 410 -1.95 -12.46 -23.20
C TYR A 410 -2.39 -13.50 -22.19
N VAL A 411 -1.79 -14.70 -22.26
CA VAL A 411 -2.03 -15.80 -21.34
C VAL A 411 -0.97 -15.78 -20.24
N ILE A 412 -1.43 -15.73 -18.99
CA ILE A 412 -0.59 -15.80 -17.79
C ILE A 412 -0.62 -17.25 -17.31
N ARG A 413 0.56 -17.84 -17.16
CA ARG A 413 0.75 -19.25 -16.80
C ARG A 413 1.41 -19.41 -15.44
N ALA A 414 1.15 -20.53 -14.80
CA ALA A 414 1.91 -21.01 -13.65
C ALA A 414 3.34 -21.43 -14.06
N PRO A 415 4.28 -21.57 -13.11
CA PRO A 415 5.64 -22.02 -13.40
C PRO A 415 5.74 -23.39 -14.10
N ASP A 416 4.71 -24.24 -13.98
CA ASP A 416 4.62 -25.54 -14.64
C ASP A 416 4.03 -25.48 -16.07
N GLY A 417 3.69 -24.29 -16.55
CA GLY A 417 3.10 -24.05 -17.88
C GLY A 417 1.57 -24.06 -17.91
N THR A 418 0.90 -24.36 -16.79
CA THR A 418 -0.57 -24.37 -16.71
C THR A 418 -1.14 -22.96 -16.95
N PRO A 419 -2.06 -22.76 -17.90
CA PRO A 419 -2.69 -21.46 -18.11
C PRO A 419 -3.64 -21.13 -16.95
N LEU A 420 -3.41 -19.98 -16.30
CA LEU A 420 -4.21 -19.54 -15.17
C LEU A 420 -5.21 -18.44 -15.55
N ARG A 421 -4.77 -17.50 -16.38
CA ARG A 421 -5.50 -16.26 -16.62
C ARG A 421 -5.22 -15.71 -18.01
N MET A 422 -6.14 -14.99 -18.60
CA MET A 422 -5.95 -14.31 -19.88
C MET A 422 -6.46 -12.88 -19.81
N VAL A 423 -5.58 -11.91 -20.05
CA VAL A 423 -5.93 -10.48 -20.06
C VAL A 423 -5.84 -9.96 -21.49
N GLY A 424 -6.84 -9.21 -21.94
CA GLY A 424 -6.87 -8.70 -23.31
C GLY A 424 -7.75 -7.49 -23.49
N ALA A 425 -7.74 -6.93 -24.71
CA ALA A 425 -8.46 -5.74 -25.09
C ALA A 425 -9.03 -5.90 -26.51
N MET A 426 -10.30 -5.52 -26.68
CA MET A 426 -11.01 -5.53 -27.95
C MET A 426 -11.19 -4.10 -28.46
N LEU A 427 -10.52 -3.81 -29.59
CA LEU A 427 -10.57 -2.53 -30.28
C LEU A 427 -11.61 -2.58 -31.41
N ASP A 428 -12.50 -1.61 -31.44
CA ASP A 428 -13.49 -1.45 -32.51
C ASP A 428 -12.85 -0.80 -33.75
N LEU A 429 -12.83 -1.52 -34.87
CA LEU A 429 -12.32 -1.05 -36.15
C LEU A 429 -13.42 -0.51 -37.08
N THR A 430 -14.69 -0.57 -36.67
CA THR A 430 -15.84 -0.29 -37.54
C THR A 430 -15.78 1.11 -38.14
N GLU A 431 -15.56 2.16 -37.33
CA GLU A 431 -15.49 3.54 -37.82
C GLU A 431 -14.28 3.78 -38.73
N ARG A 432 -13.12 3.23 -38.37
CA ARG A 432 -11.91 3.35 -39.19
C ARG A 432 -12.11 2.71 -40.57
N ASN A 433 -12.67 1.51 -40.59
CA ASN A 433 -12.92 0.78 -41.83
C ASN A 433 -14.04 1.42 -42.64
N ARG A 434 -15.06 1.98 -41.98
CA ARG A 434 -16.13 2.74 -42.62
C ARG A 434 -15.59 3.99 -43.31
N VAL A 435 -14.80 4.82 -42.62
CA VAL A 435 -14.19 6.02 -43.22
C VAL A 435 -13.29 5.66 -44.42
N ALA A 436 -12.51 4.57 -44.30
CA ALA A 436 -11.68 4.10 -45.41
C ALA A 436 -12.51 3.59 -46.60
N ALA A 437 -13.63 2.91 -46.34
CA ALA A 437 -14.54 2.42 -47.36
C ALA A 437 -15.31 3.57 -48.04
N ASP A 438 -15.83 4.53 -47.26
CA ASP A 438 -16.51 5.72 -47.75
C ASP A 438 -15.57 6.56 -48.63
N PHE A 439 -14.32 6.77 -48.19
CA PHE A 439 -13.31 7.44 -49.01
C PHE A 439 -13.06 6.71 -50.32
N ARG A 440 -12.93 5.38 -50.30
CA ARG A 440 -12.73 4.57 -51.51
C ARG A 440 -13.94 4.66 -52.45
N ALA A 441 -15.16 4.65 -51.91
CA ALA A 441 -16.38 4.79 -52.68
C ALA A 441 -16.48 6.17 -53.34
N ILE A 442 -16.14 7.25 -52.63
CA ILE A 442 -16.10 8.60 -53.19
C ILE A 442 -15.01 8.71 -54.26
N PHE A 443 -13.82 8.17 -54.00
CA PHE A 443 -12.69 8.20 -54.92
C PHE A 443 -13.01 7.48 -56.24
N GLU A 444 -13.57 6.27 -56.19
CA GLU A 444 -13.93 5.48 -57.37
C GLU A 444 -15.22 5.96 -58.05
N GLY A 445 -16.20 6.44 -57.28
CA GLY A 445 -17.48 6.93 -57.79
C GLY A 445 -17.45 8.34 -58.37
N ALA A 446 -16.34 9.08 -58.22
CA ALA A 446 -16.22 10.43 -58.74
C ALA A 446 -16.30 10.47 -60.28
N ASN A 447 -17.11 11.37 -60.82
CA ASN A 447 -17.22 11.59 -62.26
C ASN A 447 -16.07 12.46 -62.84
N VAL A 448 -15.06 12.75 -62.03
CA VAL A 448 -13.80 13.40 -62.42
C VAL A 448 -12.66 12.41 -62.24
N GLY A 449 -11.63 12.50 -63.08
CA GLY A 449 -10.43 11.69 -62.91
C GLY A 449 -9.60 12.21 -61.75
N ILE A 450 -9.25 11.36 -60.78
CA ILE A 450 -8.45 11.76 -59.63
C ILE A 450 -7.13 11.01 -59.67
N VAL A 451 -6.02 11.72 -59.47
CA VAL A 451 -4.68 11.16 -59.28
C VAL A 451 -4.01 11.76 -58.05
N GLN A 452 -3.42 10.90 -57.23
CA GLN A 452 -2.47 11.29 -56.19
C GLN A 452 -1.06 11.12 -56.71
N ILE A 453 -0.18 12.09 -56.44
CA ILE A 453 1.15 12.17 -57.04
C ILE A 453 2.18 12.34 -55.92
N ASP A 454 3.33 11.66 -56.07
CA ASP A 454 4.49 11.92 -55.23
C ASP A 454 5.09 13.30 -55.58
N PRO A 455 5.31 14.19 -54.59
CA PRO A 455 5.76 15.54 -54.85
C PRO A 455 7.18 15.63 -55.44
N HIS A 456 8.05 14.65 -55.19
CA HIS A 456 9.44 14.69 -55.64
C HIS A 456 9.63 13.96 -56.97
N THR A 457 9.02 12.77 -57.13
CA THR A 457 9.21 11.93 -58.33
C THR A 457 8.17 12.21 -59.41
N LEU A 458 7.06 12.87 -59.03
CA LEU A 458 5.89 13.09 -59.90
C LEU A 458 5.26 11.79 -60.41
N GLU A 459 5.48 10.69 -59.69
CA GLU A 459 4.87 9.41 -59.98
C GLU A 459 3.45 9.36 -59.44
N ALA A 460 2.56 8.74 -60.21
CA ALA A 460 1.20 8.51 -59.73
C ALA A 460 1.21 7.45 -58.62
N LEU A 461 0.75 7.81 -57.42
CA LEU A 461 0.61 6.92 -56.27
C LEU A 461 -0.70 6.15 -56.31
N SER A 462 -1.77 6.80 -56.76
CA SER A 462 -3.11 6.22 -56.87
C SER A 462 -3.91 6.96 -57.93
N VAL A 463 -4.80 6.23 -58.63
CA VAL A 463 -5.71 6.77 -59.64
C VAL A 463 -7.08 6.11 -59.52
N ASN A 464 -8.15 6.85 -59.80
CA ASN A 464 -9.49 6.28 -59.84
C ASN A 464 -9.87 5.73 -61.22
N ALA A 465 -10.97 4.98 -61.28
CA ALA A 465 -11.51 4.40 -62.52
C ALA A 465 -11.80 5.47 -63.59
N LYS A 466 -12.32 6.63 -63.20
CA LYS A 466 -12.63 7.71 -64.15
C LYS A 466 -11.39 8.26 -64.84
N LEU A 467 -10.27 8.42 -64.14
CA LEU A 467 -9.03 8.89 -64.76
C LEU A 467 -8.48 7.87 -65.76
N CYS A 468 -8.56 6.59 -65.42
CA CYS A 468 -8.19 5.51 -66.33
C CYS A 468 -8.98 5.60 -67.65
N ALA A 469 -10.29 5.91 -67.56
CA ALA A 469 -11.12 6.15 -68.73
C ALA A 469 -10.72 7.43 -69.49
N ILE A 470 -10.46 8.54 -68.81
CA ILE A 470 -10.03 9.81 -69.44
C ILE A 470 -8.72 9.62 -70.21
N TRP A 471 -7.71 8.99 -69.61
CA TRP A 471 -6.41 8.77 -70.28
C TRP A 471 -6.37 7.54 -71.19
N GLY A 472 -7.38 6.67 -71.13
CA GLY A 472 -7.47 5.47 -71.95
C GLY A 472 -6.44 4.40 -71.59
N ALA A 473 -6.00 4.35 -70.32
CA ALA A 473 -5.02 3.39 -69.84
C ALA A 473 -5.42 2.77 -68.50
N PRO A 474 -5.09 1.49 -68.25
CA PRO A 474 -5.39 0.84 -66.98
C PRO A 474 -4.52 1.40 -65.85
N ALA A 475 -5.02 1.34 -64.61
CA ALA A 475 -4.32 1.83 -63.43
C ALA A 475 -2.89 1.27 -63.31
N ALA A 476 -2.68 -0.01 -63.58
CA ALA A 476 -1.36 -0.66 -63.56
C ALA A 476 -0.35 -0.06 -64.55
N ALA A 477 -0.81 0.57 -65.63
CA ALA A 477 0.05 1.27 -66.56
C ALA A 477 0.38 2.69 -66.10
N ILE A 478 -0.41 3.28 -65.18
CA ILE A 478 -0.31 4.66 -64.70
C ILE A 478 0.44 4.75 -63.37
N VAL A 479 0.04 3.95 -62.38
CA VAL A 479 0.60 3.96 -61.02
C VAL A 479 2.09 3.58 -61.06
N GLY A 480 2.88 4.27 -60.26
CA GLY A 480 4.34 4.12 -60.20
C GLY A 480 5.08 4.67 -61.42
N ARG A 481 4.43 5.50 -62.24
CA ARG A 481 5.05 6.15 -63.41
C ARG A 481 4.80 7.64 -63.40
N SER A 482 5.73 8.39 -63.97
CA SER A 482 5.63 9.85 -64.04
C SER A 482 4.39 10.30 -64.82
N VAL A 483 3.63 11.22 -64.24
CA VAL A 483 2.45 11.82 -64.89
C VAL A 483 2.83 12.73 -66.07
N ALA A 484 4.10 13.15 -66.18
CA ALA A 484 4.61 14.04 -67.22
C ALA A 484 4.41 13.51 -68.66
N ARG A 485 4.36 12.19 -68.81
CA ARG A 485 4.19 11.51 -70.10
C ARG A 485 2.83 11.77 -70.76
N TRP A 486 1.83 12.16 -69.96
CA TRP A 486 0.46 12.42 -70.41
C TRP A 486 0.28 13.82 -70.98
N THR A 487 1.32 14.65 -70.97
CA THR A 487 1.31 15.99 -71.59
C THR A 487 1.96 15.94 -72.98
N PRO A 488 1.38 16.61 -73.99
CA PRO A 488 1.98 16.73 -75.32
C PRO A 488 3.36 17.40 -75.27
N PRO A 489 4.30 17.10 -76.19
CA PRO A 489 5.65 17.66 -76.16
C PRO A 489 5.66 19.18 -76.35
N GLU A 490 4.69 19.72 -77.07
CA GLU A 490 4.54 21.16 -77.32
C GLU A 490 4.25 21.94 -76.03
N ASP A 491 3.64 21.28 -75.03
CA ASP A 491 3.25 21.87 -73.74
C ASP A 491 4.26 21.53 -72.62
N ALA A 492 5.43 21.01 -72.97
CA ALA A 492 6.44 20.56 -72.01
C ALA A 492 6.96 21.69 -71.11
N THR A 493 7.14 22.90 -71.65
CA THR A 493 7.67 24.05 -70.91
C THR A 493 6.76 24.48 -69.76
N GLU A 494 5.45 24.59 -70.01
CA GLU A 494 4.47 24.96 -68.98
C GLU A 494 4.33 23.87 -67.92
N ARG A 495 4.30 22.61 -68.36
CA ARG A 495 4.33 21.43 -67.47
C ARG A 495 5.53 21.45 -66.54
N ASP A 496 6.73 21.68 -67.07
CA ASP A 496 7.97 21.64 -66.28
C ASP A 496 8.05 22.79 -65.28
N ALA A 497 7.50 23.96 -65.61
CA ALA A 497 7.34 25.05 -64.66
C ALA A 497 6.43 24.66 -63.49
N LEU A 498 5.27 24.08 -63.75
CA LEU A 498 4.35 23.59 -62.71
C LEU A 498 4.98 22.49 -61.85
N HIS A 499 5.65 21.53 -62.49
CA HIS A 499 6.34 20.43 -61.83
C HIS A 499 7.45 20.90 -60.88
N ARG A 500 8.24 21.90 -61.27
CA ARG A 500 9.28 22.48 -60.39
C ARG A 500 8.69 23.11 -59.14
N ARG A 501 7.55 23.81 -59.26
CA ARG A 501 6.84 24.40 -58.12
C ARG A 501 6.35 23.32 -57.14
N LEU A 502 5.75 22.25 -57.68
CA LEU A 502 5.32 21.10 -56.89
C LEU A 502 6.48 20.41 -56.18
N ALA A 503 7.60 20.17 -56.88
CA ALA A 503 8.79 19.54 -56.30
C ALA A 503 9.53 20.42 -55.29
N ALA A 504 9.40 21.75 -55.39
CA ALA A 504 9.87 22.69 -54.36
C ALA A 504 8.99 22.68 -53.09
N GLY A 505 7.92 21.90 -53.07
CA GLY A 505 7.03 21.74 -51.92
C GLY A 505 6.00 22.85 -51.75
N GLU A 506 5.70 23.60 -52.81
CA GLU A 506 4.74 24.70 -52.75
C GLU A 506 3.31 24.17 -52.47
N VAL A 507 2.69 24.70 -51.42
CA VAL A 507 1.28 24.44 -51.07
C VAL A 507 0.41 25.34 -51.93
N MET A 508 -0.46 24.75 -52.75
CA MET A 508 -1.24 25.50 -53.74
C MET A 508 -2.62 24.89 -53.96
N ARG A 509 -3.56 25.74 -54.39
CA ARG A 509 -4.86 25.38 -54.94
C ARG A 509 -5.06 26.16 -56.21
N GLU A 510 -4.84 25.52 -57.34
CA GLU A 510 -4.90 26.17 -58.65
C GLU A 510 -5.78 25.36 -59.60
N THR A 511 -6.58 26.09 -60.38
CA THR A 511 -7.32 25.54 -61.51
C THR A 511 -6.64 25.98 -62.79
N LEU A 512 -6.30 25.02 -63.65
CA LEU A 512 -5.70 25.28 -64.95
C LEU A 512 -6.33 24.41 -66.02
N GLU A 513 -6.36 24.88 -67.25
CA GLU A 513 -6.81 24.11 -68.41
C GLU A 513 -5.61 23.82 -69.30
N LYS A 514 -5.34 22.53 -69.55
CA LYS A 514 -4.20 22.11 -70.39
C LYS A 514 -4.55 20.92 -71.26
N ARG A 515 -3.73 20.64 -72.25
CA ARG A 515 -3.90 19.48 -73.12
C ARG A 515 -3.28 18.24 -72.51
N TYR A 516 -3.96 17.11 -72.69
CA TYR A 516 -3.44 15.78 -72.39
C TYR A 516 -3.39 14.95 -73.67
N ARG A 517 -2.38 14.09 -73.77
CA ARG A 517 -2.25 13.07 -74.81
C ARG A 517 -2.65 11.73 -74.21
N ARG A 518 -3.75 11.14 -74.69
CA ARG A 518 -4.24 9.82 -74.28
C ARG A 518 -3.30 8.69 -74.75
N ALA A 519 -3.53 7.47 -74.26
CA ALA A 519 -2.74 6.30 -74.64
C ALA A 519 -2.88 5.92 -76.12
N ASP A 520 -4.03 6.24 -76.72
CA ASP A 520 -4.33 6.08 -78.15
C ASP A 520 -3.71 7.19 -79.03
N GLY A 521 -2.99 8.15 -78.43
CA GLY A 521 -2.37 9.28 -79.12
C GLY A 521 -3.27 10.49 -79.32
N ARG A 522 -4.58 10.40 -79.04
CA ARG A 522 -5.50 11.54 -79.19
C ARG A 522 -5.23 12.63 -78.16
N ILE A 523 -5.46 13.88 -78.56
CA ILE A 523 -5.33 15.04 -77.68
C ILE A 523 -6.70 15.39 -77.12
N ILE A 524 -6.76 15.59 -75.80
CA ILE A 524 -7.96 16.05 -75.08
C ILE A 524 -7.62 17.31 -74.28
N TRP A 525 -8.63 18.14 -74.06
CA TRP A 525 -8.53 19.27 -73.12
C TRP A 525 -8.96 18.81 -71.73
N GLY A 526 -8.10 19.02 -70.75
CA GLY A 526 -8.38 18.73 -69.35
C GLY A 526 -8.41 19.99 -68.50
N ARG A 527 -9.49 20.20 -67.76
CA ARG A 527 -9.54 21.15 -66.65
C ARG A 527 -9.00 20.44 -65.41
N VAL A 528 -7.97 21.00 -64.81
CA VAL A 528 -7.21 20.39 -63.72
C VAL A 528 -7.34 21.27 -62.49
N ASN A 529 -7.97 20.73 -61.44
CA ASN A 529 -7.92 21.31 -60.11
C ASN A 529 -6.81 20.61 -59.34
N LEU A 530 -5.73 21.33 -59.08
CA LEU A 530 -4.55 20.83 -58.40
C LEU A 530 -4.54 21.33 -56.96
N VAL A 531 -4.45 20.40 -56.02
CA VAL A 531 -4.34 20.68 -54.59
C VAL A 531 -3.06 20.02 -54.07
N SER A 532 -2.16 20.85 -53.55
CA SER A 532 -0.98 20.43 -52.79
C SER A 532 -1.18 20.85 -51.34
N GLN A 533 -1.10 19.90 -50.40
CA GLN A 533 -1.32 20.17 -48.97
C GLN A 533 -0.35 19.38 -48.09
N ALA A 534 0.06 19.96 -46.97
CA ALA A 534 0.86 19.27 -45.95
C ALA A 534 -0.04 18.40 -45.06
N LEU A 535 0.27 17.12 -44.94
CA LEU A 535 -0.38 16.16 -44.07
C LEU A 535 0.68 15.55 -43.13
N GLY A 536 0.85 16.17 -41.97
CA GLY A 536 1.98 15.89 -41.07
C GLY A 536 3.31 16.29 -41.74
N ASP A 537 4.28 15.36 -41.74
CA ASP A 537 5.60 15.56 -42.36
C ASP A 537 5.63 15.29 -43.87
N ARG A 538 4.47 14.98 -44.49
CA ARG A 538 4.37 14.63 -45.90
C ARG A 538 3.55 15.64 -46.67
N LEU A 539 4.06 16.05 -47.83
CA LEU A 539 3.28 16.80 -48.80
C LEU A 539 2.49 15.82 -49.68
N GLN A 540 1.19 16.02 -49.78
CA GLN A 540 0.30 15.24 -50.63
C GLN A 540 -0.22 16.10 -51.77
N ILE A 541 -0.02 15.66 -53.01
CA ILE A 541 -0.55 16.33 -54.20
C ILE A 541 -1.69 15.49 -54.77
N THR A 542 -2.85 16.12 -54.94
CA THR A 542 -4.03 15.54 -55.60
C THR A 542 -4.42 16.41 -56.77
N ALA A 543 -4.53 15.82 -57.96
CA ALA A 543 -5.07 16.49 -59.13
C ALA A 543 -6.41 15.86 -59.53
N MET A 544 -7.42 16.71 -59.72
CA MET A 544 -8.73 16.33 -60.24
C MET A 544 -8.85 16.84 -61.67
N ILE A 545 -9.15 15.95 -62.61
CA ILE A 545 -9.08 16.18 -64.04
C ILE A 545 -10.46 15.91 -64.65
N GLU A 546 -11.02 16.93 -65.26
CA GLU A 546 -12.25 16.87 -66.05
C GLU A 546 -11.91 16.97 -67.53
N ASP A 547 -12.47 16.08 -68.37
CA ASP A 547 -12.35 16.17 -69.82
C ASP A 547 -13.36 17.20 -70.36
N ILE A 548 -12.85 18.35 -70.80
CA ILE A 548 -13.62 19.48 -71.31
C ILE A 548 -13.53 19.58 -72.84
N THR A 549 -13.07 18.53 -73.53
CA THR A 549 -12.90 18.56 -74.99
C THR A 549 -14.22 18.84 -75.71
N LEU A 550 -15.31 18.20 -75.26
CA LEU A 550 -16.64 18.42 -75.82
C LEU A 550 -17.15 19.86 -75.56
N GLU A 551 -16.94 20.37 -74.35
CA GLU A 551 -17.28 21.75 -73.98
C GLU A 551 -16.54 22.74 -74.89
N ARG A 552 -15.21 22.60 -75.01
CA ARG A 552 -14.36 23.46 -75.84
C ARG A 552 -14.73 23.43 -77.32
N THR A 553 -15.00 22.25 -77.87
CA THR A 553 -15.38 22.12 -79.29
C THR A 553 -16.77 22.67 -79.58
N THR A 554 -17.73 22.47 -78.67
CA THR A 554 -19.08 23.04 -78.77
C THR A 554 -19.04 24.56 -78.69
N GLU A 555 -18.30 25.11 -77.74
CA GLU A 555 -18.13 26.55 -77.55
C GLU A 555 -17.44 27.20 -78.77
N ALA A 556 -16.37 26.58 -79.28
CA ALA A 556 -15.71 27.04 -80.50
C ALA A 556 -16.66 27.03 -81.70
N ARG A 557 -17.48 25.98 -81.85
CA ARG A 557 -18.47 25.87 -82.92
C ARG A 557 -19.57 26.93 -82.79
N HIS A 558 -20.12 27.16 -81.60
CA HIS A 558 -21.11 28.21 -81.38
C HIS A 558 -20.56 29.59 -81.68
N ARG A 559 -19.35 29.90 -81.19
CA ARG A 559 -18.66 31.16 -81.49
C ARG A 559 -18.44 31.34 -82.99
N ALA A 560 -18.04 30.29 -83.68
CA ALA A 560 -17.86 30.32 -85.14
C ALA A 560 -19.18 30.57 -85.88
N LEU A 561 -20.29 29.99 -85.43
CA LEU A 561 -21.62 30.22 -86.04
C LEU A 561 -22.11 31.65 -85.82
N ILE A 562 -21.89 32.23 -84.64
CA ILE A 562 -22.22 33.64 -84.36
C ILE A 562 -21.36 34.56 -85.26
N ALA A 563 -20.03 34.36 -85.25
CA ALA A 563 -19.12 35.13 -86.08
C ALA A 563 -19.44 35.01 -87.58
N LEU A 564 -19.87 33.83 -88.03
CA LEU A 564 -20.33 33.61 -89.39
C LEU A 564 -21.61 34.39 -89.68
N GLY A 565 -22.59 34.36 -88.77
CA GLY A 565 -23.84 35.10 -88.91
C GLY A 565 -23.62 36.62 -89.01
N ASP A 566 -22.74 37.17 -88.17
CA ASP A 566 -22.38 38.59 -88.20
C ASP A 566 -21.64 38.95 -89.48
N ALA A 567 -20.63 38.16 -89.87
CA ALA A 567 -19.86 38.40 -91.10
C ALA A 567 -20.72 38.31 -92.38
N LEU A 568 -21.71 37.42 -92.41
CA LEU A 568 -22.65 37.33 -93.53
C LEU A 568 -23.63 38.52 -93.58
N ARG A 569 -23.99 39.09 -92.42
CA ARG A 569 -24.88 40.25 -92.33
C ARG A 569 -24.19 41.55 -92.76
N ASP A 570 -22.93 41.71 -92.38
CA ASP A 570 -22.16 42.94 -92.64
C ASP A 570 -21.49 42.95 -94.02
N ALA A 571 -21.50 41.83 -94.74
CA ALA A 571 -20.90 41.72 -96.07
C ALA A 571 -21.65 42.58 -97.11
N SER A 572 -20.91 43.34 -97.90
CA SER A 572 -21.44 44.22 -98.95
C SER A 572 -21.80 43.47 -100.24
N GLY A 573 -21.48 42.17 -100.33
CA GLY A 573 -21.80 41.32 -101.48
C GLY A 573 -21.34 39.86 -101.34
N ARG A 574 -21.76 39.02 -102.30
CA ARG A 574 -21.54 37.55 -102.29
C ARG A 574 -20.07 37.16 -102.12
N SER A 575 -19.14 37.84 -102.78
CA SER A 575 -17.71 37.49 -102.74
C SER A 575 -17.08 37.71 -101.36
N GLU A 576 -17.48 38.77 -100.66
CA GLU A 576 -16.99 39.09 -99.32
C GLU A 576 -17.54 38.10 -98.28
N ALA A 577 -18.83 37.81 -98.37
CA ALA A 577 -19.51 36.83 -97.53
C ALA A 577 -18.86 35.43 -97.61
N ILE A 578 -18.54 34.97 -98.84
CA ILE A 578 -17.89 33.68 -99.08
C ILE A 578 -16.46 33.64 -98.51
N ALA A 579 -15.69 34.72 -98.70
CA ALA A 579 -14.31 34.79 -98.19
C ALA A 579 -14.28 34.76 -96.65
N ALA A 580 -15.18 35.49 -95.99
CA ALA A 580 -15.32 35.48 -94.55
C ALA A 580 -15.75 34.09 -94.03
N ALA A 581 -16.71 33.45 -94.69
CA ALA A 581 -17.17 32.10 -94.33
C ALA A 581 -16.04 31.06 -94.43
N ALA A 582 -15.26 31.08 -95.52
CA ALA A 582 -14.12 30.18 -95.69
C ALA A 582 -13.04 30.41 -94.61
N ALA A 583 -12.78 31.66 -94.24
CA ALA A 583 -11.83 32.01 -93.18
C ALA A 583 -12.26 31.49 -91.81
N ILE A 584 -13.53 31.72 -91.43
CA ILE A 584 -14.08 31.29 -90.14
C ILE A 584 -14.12 29.75 -90.05
N LEU A 585 -14.59 29.07 -91.10
CA LEU A 585 -14.63 27.60 -91.13
C LEU A 585 -13.22 27.00 -91.10
N GLY A 586 -12.30 27.55 -91.89
CA GLY A 586 -10.92 27.10 -91.94
C GLY A 586 -10.21 27.22 -90.59
N ALA A 587 -10.36 28.37 -89.92
CA ALA A 587 -9.80 28.60 -88.59
C ALA A 587 -10.43 27.69 -87.52
N THR A 588 -11.77 27.54 -87.53
CA THR A 588 -12.51 26.75 -86.52
C THR A 588 -12.23 25.26 -86.63
N LEU A 589 -12.11 24.73 -87.85
CA LEU A 589 -11.82 23.32 -88.11
C LEU A 589 -10.32 23.00 -88.01
N GLY A 590 -9.45 24.00 -87.80
CA GLY A 590 -8.00 23.84 -87.83
C GLY A 590 -7.47 23.40 -89.21
N ALA A 591 -8.20 23.71 -90.29
CA ALA A 591 -7.79 23.34 -91.63
C ALA A 591 -6.70 24.28 -92.14
N MET A 592 -5.72 23.75 -92.89
CA MET A 592 -4.66 24.58 -93.49
C MET A 592 -5.19 25.48 -94.60
N ARG A 593 -6.26 25.06 -95.28
CA ARG A 593 -6.94 25.77 -96.36
C ARG A 593 -8.43 25.47 -96.32
N ALA A 594 -9.23 26.45 -96.67
CA ALA A 594 -10.68 26.32 -96.82
C ALA A 594 -11.11 27.16 -98.02
N GLY A 595 -12.10 26.71 -98.79
CA GLY A 595 -12.54 27.44 -99.98
C GLY A 595 -13.97 27.09 -100.35
N TYR A 596 -14.55 27.93 -101.19
CA TYR A 596 -15.88 27.75 -101.75
C TYR A 596 -15.76 27.61 -103.26
N GLY A 597 -16.56 26.73 -103.84
CA GLY A 597 -16.56 26.49 -105.26
C GLY A 597 -17.80 25.76 -105.76
N ASP A 598 -18.06 25.90 -107.05
CA ASP A 598 -19.12 25.16 -107.73
C ASP A 598 -18.61 23.77 -108.12
N VAL A 599 -19.46 22.76 -107.92
CA VAL A 599 -19.15 21.37 -108.28
C VAL A 599 -20.00 20.98 -109.49
N ASP A 600 -19.34 20.65 -110.59
CA ASP A 600 -19.96 20.02 -111.75
C ASP A 600 -19.83 18.50 -111.61
N VAL A 601 -20.89 17.87 -111.10
CA VAL A 601 -20.94 16.43 -110.84
C VAL A 601 -20.89 15.62 -112.14
N ALA A 602 -21.43 16.15 -113.24
CA ALA A 602 -21.44 15.46 -114.53
C ALA A 602 -20.05 15.46 -115.19
N ALA A 603 -19.30 16.55 -115.02
CA ALA A 603 -17.94 16.67 -115.54
C ALA A 603 -16.85 16.15 -114.58
N GLY A 604 -17.18 15.86 -113.31
CA GLY A 604 -16.20 15.44 -112.31
C GLY A 604 -15.21 16.56 -111.93
N LEU A 605 -15.64 17.82 -112.03
CA LEU A 605 -14.80 19.00 -111.86
C LEU A 605 -15.35 19.89 -110.76
N PHE A 606 -14.48 20.56 -110.01
CA PHE A 606 -14.89 21.65 -109.11
C PHE A 606 -14.13 22.93 -109.45
N ARG A 607 -14.82 24.07 -109.36
CA ARG A 607 -14.25 25.40 -109.63
C ARG A 607 -14.22 26.18 -108.33
N VAL A 608 -13.02 26.49 -107.84
CA VAL A 608 -12.85 27.30 -106.62
C VAL A 608 -13.13 28.77 -106.95
N GLU A 609 -14.19 29.33 -106.38
CA GLU A 609 -14.54 30.75 -106.51
C GLU A 609 -13.73 31.62 -105.52
N SER A 610 -13.47 31.10 -104.32
CA SER A 610 -12.72 31.81 -103.28
C SER A 610 -11.99 30.84 -102.35
N ALA A 611 -10.82 31.23 -101.86
CA ALA A 611 -9.99 30.39 -101.00
C ALA A 611 -9.33 31.20 -99.88
N TRP A 612 -9.36 30.62 -98.67
CA TRP A 612 -8.64 31.05 -97.49
C TRP A 612 -7.48 30.09 -97.18
N THR A 613 -6.39 30.63 -96.65
CA THR A 613 -5.20 29.86 -96.25
C THR A 613 -4.79 30.30 -94.85
N ALA A 614 -4.44 29.35 -93.99
CA ALA A 614 -4.02 29.62 -92.63
C ALA A 614 -2.75 30.49 -92.59
N PRO A 615 -2.59 31.37 -91.57
CA PRO A 615 -1.39 32.19 -91.40
C PRO A 615 -0.10 31.34 -91.39
N GLY A 616 0.93 31.77 -92.12
CA GLY A 616 2.23 31.07 -92.19
C GLY A 616 2.32 29.95 -93.23
N ILE A 617 1.20 29.52 -93.82
CA ILE A 617 1.22 28.63 -95.00
C ILE A 617 1.40 29.51 -96.25
N ARG A 618 2.39 29.20 -97.10
CA ARG A 618 2.54 29.90 -98.39
C ARG A 618 1.23 29.80 -99.16
N GLN A 619 0.64 30.96 -99.52
CA GLN A 619 -0.38 31.03 -100.55
C GLN A 619 0.16 30.25 -101.75
N ALA A 620 -0.51 29.16 -102.14
CA ALA A 620 -0.24 28.59 -103.45
C ALA A 620 -0.53 29.70 -104.46
N LYS A 621 0.31 29.83 -105.50
CA LYS A 621 -0.04 30.62 -106.69
C LYS A 621 -1.50 30.33 -106.98
N THR A 622 -2.31 31.37 -106.97
CA THR A 622 -3.74 31.38 -107.30
C THR A 622 -4.03 30.21 -108.23
N LEU A 623 -4.78 29.21 -107.76
CA LEU A 623 -5.31 28.18 -108.65
C LEU A 623 -6.02 28.96 -109.76
N PRO A 624 -5.62 28.80 -111.04
CA PRO A 624 -6.22 29.58 -112.11
C PRO A 624 -7.73 29.36 -112.06
N PRO A 625 -8.56 30.40 -112.24
CA PRO A 625 -10.00 30.23 -112.27
C PRO A 625 -10.35 29.26 -113.41
N GLY A 626 -10.63 28.01 -113.06
CA GLY A 626 -10.78 26.92 -114.00
C GLY A 626 -11.09 25.61 -113.28
N PRO A 627 -11.74 24.65 -113.96
CA PRO A 627 -12.17 23.41 -113.36
C PRO A 627 -10.98 22.53 -112.96
N LEU A 628 -10.98 22.04 -111.72
CA LEU A 628 -10.00 21.10 -111.20
C LEU A 628 -10.59 19.68 -111.14
N PRO A 629 -9.84 18.65 -111.54
CA PRO A 629 -10.30 17.26 -111.44
C PRO A 629 -10.57 16.89 -110.00
N LEU A 630 -11.76 16.33 -109.74
CA LEU A 630 -12.02 15.62 -108.49
C LEU A 630 -11.13 14.36 -108.49
N GLY A 631 -10.27 14.24 -107.48
CA GLY A 631 -9.56 12.99 -107.21
C GLY A 631 -10.56 11.88 -106.85
N PRO A 632 -10.18 10.60 -106.96
CA PRO A 632 -11.08 9.50 -106.60
C PRO A 632 -11.54 9.65 -105.14
N LEU A 633 -12.87 9.59 -104.93
CA LEU A 633 -13.54 9.61 -103.63
C LEU A 633 -13.18 8.40 -102.78
#